data_AF-A0A6M1YMP7-F1
#
_entry.id   AF-A0A6M1YMP7-F1
#
_cell.length_a   1.000
_cell.length_b   1.000
_cell.length_c   1.000
_cell.angle_alpha   90.00
_cell.angle_beta   90.00
_cell.angle_gamma   90.00
#
_symmetry.space_group_name_H-M   'P 1'
#
loop_
_entity.id
_entity.type
_entity.pdbx_description
1 polymer ?
#
loop_
_entity_poly.entity_id
_entity_poly.type
_entity_poly.pdbx_seq_one_letter_code
_entity_poly.pdbx_strand_id
1 'polypeptide(L)'
;MRKPIKKKRKPKLKASSKKKKKNFEARGLLILSLTLLLFLSLLSFVKDTPNLNWLGFLGYWSAYFSYYLFGFASFLLPLYLGWLGIKYISDKKLDNFIFKTISFFTFLISVCFLLSIYADKYPHLMSAYNSKIFTSQIYNYKPYPHVENRHFLGGLIFHFIYKDIPFLNLQKILSSTGSTLIFSTSALISFLLFTGINVISNTKKVFLKKSKSKSKKRKILKKIIIFIFEKISQMRERKKLKKKIPLAQVRIKEPTPIIHSDKIIPKSDNKNIKEKNININTKINDLEYKKPTFLDKLKSPYSLPSFDLLTDPAKIDHPTIKKELKKQAEVLEETLKNFGIIARVGEINCGPTITSFEIHPSIGVKVQKIKSLENDIALNLQAKSIRIIAPIPGKAAVGIE
;
A
#
# COMPACT_ATOMS: atom_id res chain seq x y z
N MET A 1 95.79 14.44 -0.26
CA MET A 1 94.67 13.90 -1.07
C MET A 1 94.24 12.53 -0.53
N ARG A 2 93.07 12.41 0.13
CA ARG A 2 92.45 11.13 0.48
C ARG A 2 91.04 11.11 -0.10
N LYS A 3 90.77 10.24 -1.09
CA LYS A 3 89.44 10.03 -1.67
C LYS A 3 88.57 9.24 -0.67
N PRO A 4 87.29 9.62 -0.43
CA PRO A 4 86.42 8.80 0.40
C PRO A 4 85.79 7.67 -0.42
N ILE A 5 85.77 6.48 0.18
CA ILE A 5 85.22 5.24 -0.36
C ILE A 5 83.69 5.33 -0.37
N LYS A 6 83.07 5.21 -1.56
CA LYS A 6 81.60 5.09 -1.72
C LYS A 6 81.12 3.75 -1.14
N LYS A 7 80.45 3.78 0.01
CA LYS A 7 79.69 2.64 0.55
C LYS A 7 78.53 2.29 -0.41
N LYS A 8 78.61 1.13 -1.07
CA LYS A 8 77.49 0.51 -1.81
C LYS A 8 76.33 0.24 -0.84
N ARG A 9 75.18 0.89 -1.05
CA ARG A 9 73.92 0.55 -0.37
C ARG A 9 73.41 -0.81 -0.86
N LYS A 10 73.31 -1.79 0.03
CA LYS A 10 72.62 -3.07 -0.23
C LYS A 10 71.12 -2.82 -0.52
N PRO A 11 70.48 -3.56 -1.44
CA PRO A 11 69.06 -3.39 -1.73
C PRO A 11 68.22 -3.89 -0.54
N LYS A 12 67.32 -3.04 -0.02
CA LYS A 12 66.33 -3.43 0.99
C LYS A 12 65.36 -4.46 0.38
N LEU A 13 65.28 -5.63 1.01
CA LEU A 13 64.38 -6.75 0.68
C LEU A 13 62.91 -6.30 0.54
N LYS A 14 62.34 -6.49 -0.65
CA LYS A 14 60.91 -6.29 -1.00
C LYS A 14 59.97 -7.38 -0.44
N ALA A 15 60.28 -7.98 0.71
CA ALA A 15 59.53 -9.11 1.26
C ALA A 15 58.32 -8.72 2.14
N SER A 16 58.20 -7.47 2.58
CA SER A 16 57.13 -7.04 3.51
C SER A 16 55.80 -6.63 2.85
N SER A 17 55.80 -6.29 1.55
CA SER A 17 54.59 -5.82 0.86
C SER A 17 53.61 -6.95 0.52
N LYS A 18 54.12 -8.14 0.14
CA LYS A 18 53.28 -9.34 -0.11
C LYS A 18 52.54 -9.82 1.15
N LYS A 19 53.18 -9.76 2.33
CA LYS A 19 52.55 -10.14 3.61
C LYS A 19 51.39 -9.21 4.00
N LYS A 20 51.52 -7.89 3.77
CA LYS A 20 50.42 -6.93 4.03
C LYS A 20 49.24 -7.14 3.10
N LYS A 21 49.48 -7.45 1.81
CA LYS A 21 48.43 -7.66 0.81
C LYS A 21 47.57 -8.90 1.09
N LYS A 22 48.19 -9.99 1.54
CA LYS A 22 47.51 -11.25 1.93
C LYS A 22 46.46 -11.05 3.05
N ASN A 23 46.67 -10.09 3.96
CA ASN A 23 45.75 -9.83 5.06
C ASN A 23 44.49 -9.04 4.63
N PHE A 24 44.57 -8.22 3.57
CA PHE A 24 43.42 -7.45 3.09
C PHE A 24 42.44 -8.32 2.30
N GLU A 25 42.94 -9.22 1.47
CA GLU A 25 42.13 -10.19 0.73
C GLU A 25 41.35 -11.11 1.70
N ALA A 26 42.01 -11.65 2.72
CA ALA A 26 41.37 -12.48 3.74
C ALA A 26 40.27 -11.72 4.50
N ARG A 27 40.53 -10.47 4.92
CA ARG A 27 39.52 -9.62 5.58
C ARG A 27 38.34 -9.32 4.67
N GLY A 28 38.58 -9.03 3.39
CA GLY A 28 37.53 -8.77 2.43
C GLY A 28 36.65 -10.00 2.16
N LEU A 29 37.26 -11.18 2.04
CA LEU A 29 36.52 -12.45 1.92
C LEU A 29 35.70 -12.77 3.16
N LEU A 30 36.24 -12.52 4.37
CA LEU A 30 35.48 -12.67 5.62
C LEU A 30 34.27 -11.73 5.65
N ILE A 31 34.43 -10.46 5.26
CA ILE A 31 33.31 -9.50 5.18
C ILE A 31 32.27 -9.96 4.15
N LEU A 32 32.69 -10.46 2.99
CA LEU A 32 31.75 -10.99 1.99
C LEU A 32 31.00 -12.23 2.47
N SER A 33 31.66 -13.13 3.21
CA SER A 33 31.01 -14.27 3.85
C SER A 33 29.95 -13.80 4.85
N LEU A 34 30.30 -12.88 5.75
CA LEU A 34 29.35 -12.27 6.70
C LEU A 34 28.21 -11.54 5.98
N THR A 35 28.49 -10.90 4.85
CA THR A 35 27.49 -10.22 4.01
C THR A 35 26.48 -11.22 3.47
N LEU A 36 26.94 -12.34 2.93
CA LEU A 36 26.08 -13.39 2.39
C LEU A 36 25.22 -14.01 3.50
N LEU A 37 25.82 -14.26 4.68
CA LEU A 37 25.09 -14.76 5.84
C LEU A 37 23.99 -13.78 6.26
N LEU A 38 24.30 -12.49 6.39
CA LEU A 38 23.29 -11.47 6.74
C LEU A 38 22.19 -11.38 5.66
N PHE A 39 22.56 -11.44 4.38
CA PHE A 39 21.59 -11.37 3.28
C PHE A 39 20.63 -12.57 3.28
N LEU A 40 21.13 -13.80 3.42
CA LEU A 40 20.32 -15.01 3.49
C LEU A 40 19.44 -15.05 4.76
N SER A 41 20.01 -14.57 5.88
CA SER A 41 19.29 -14.37 7.13
C SER A 41 18.09 -13.44 6.95
N LEU A 42 18.27 -12.27 6.33
CA LEU A 42 17.20 -11.30 6.04
C LEU A 42 16.17 -11.85 5.04
N LEU A 43 16.62 -12.56 4.00
CA LEU A 43 15.75 -13.04 2.94
C LEU A 43 14.79 -14.13 3.45
N SER A 44 15.29 -15.04 4.28
CA SER A 44 14.54 -16.14 4.91
C SER A 44 13.85 -15.76 6.22
N PHE A 45 13.93 -14.50 6.65
CA PHE A 45 13.29 -14.06 7.88
C PHE A 45 11.76 -14.13 7.80
N VAL A 46 11.18 -14.80 8.79
CA VAL A 46 9.75 -14.83 9.09
C VAL A 46 9.62 -14.61 10.61
N LYS A 47 8.81 -13.62 10.99
CA LYS A 47 8.54 -13.24 12.38
C LYS A 47 7.95 -14.43 13.15
N ASP A 48 8.31 -14.56 14.41
CA ASP A 48 7.79 -15.56 15.36
C ASP A 48 8.07 -17.04 15.01
N THR A 49 8.92 -17.30 14.00
CA THR A 49 9.23 -18.66 13.52
C THR A 49 10.74 -18.86 13.33
N PRO A 50 11.52 -18.92 14.42
CA PRO A 50 12.99 -18.97 14.35
C PRO A 50 13.55 -20.17 13.57
N ASN A 51 12.83 -21.29 13.58
CA ASN A 51 13.25 -22.53 12.93
C ASN A 51 13.18 -22.49 11.40
N LEU A 52 12.47 -21.51 10.81
CA LEU A 52 12.32 -21.37 9.36
C LEU A 52 13.46 -20.57 8.70
N ASN A 53 14.30 -19.89 9.49
CA ASN A 53 15.42 -19.15 8.93
C ASN A 53 16.47 -20.11 8.35
N TRP A 54 16.96 -19.85 7.14
CA TRP A 54 17.89 -20.74 6.44
C TRP A 54 19.24 -20.91 7.17
N LEU A 55 19.58 -19.99 8.07
CA LEU A 55 20.80 -20.03 8.87
C LEU A 55 20.52 -20.36 10.34
N GLY A 56 19.34 -20.91 10.63
CA GLY A 56 18.91 -21.32 11.97
C GLY A 56 18.77 -20.14 12.94
N PHE A 57 18.98 -20.43 14.23
CA PHE A 57 18.75 -19.49 15.33
C PHE A 57 19.59 -18.21 15.21
N LEU A 58 20.89 -18.33 14.88
CA LEU A 58 21.77 -17.17 14.69
C LEU A 58 21.33 -16.29 13.52
N GLY A 59 20.93 -16.93 12.41
CA GLY A 59 20.29 -16.25 11.29
C GLY A 59 19.07 -15.47 11.75
N TYR A 60 18.10 -16.16 12.37
CA TYR A 60 16.87 -15.53 12.84
C TYR A 60 17.14 -14.29 13.70
N TRP A 61 18.00 -14.36 14.72
CA TRP A 61 18.26 -13.22 15.60
C TRP A 61 18.99 -12.07 14.92
N SER A 62 19.92 -12.36 14.00
CA SER A 62 20.59 -11.32 13.22
C SER A 62 19.59 -10.57 12.31
N ALA A 63 18.66 -11.28 11.67
CA ALA A 63 17.60 -10.66 10.89
C ALA A 63 16.58 -9.94 11.78
N TYR A 64 16.16 -10.57 12.89
CA TYR A 64 15.21 -10.00 13.85
C TYR A 64 15.68 -8.63 14.32
N PHE A 65 16.94 -8.54 14.78
CA PHE A 65 17.52 -7.27 15.23
C PHE A 65 17.62 -6.25 14.08
N SER A 66 18.01 -6.68 12.89
CA SER A 66 18.11 -5.81 11.71
C SER A 66 16.76 -5.25 11.27
N TYR A 67 15.71 -6.08 11.22
CA TYR A 67 14.33 -5.67 10.94
C TYR A 67 13.75 -4.82 12.07
N TYR A 68 14.09 -5.11 13.32
CA TYR A 68 13.64 -4.33 14.47
C TYR A 68 14.18 -2.89 14.41
N LEU A 69 15.47 -2.74 14.09
CA LEU A 69 16.11 -1.44 13.97
C LEU A 69 15.73 -0.68 12.70
N PHE A 70 15.81 -1.32 11.54
CA PHE A 70 15.77 -0.65 10.22
C PHE A 70 14.60 -1.08 9.33
N GLY A 71 13.78 -2.05 9.76
CA GLY A 71 12.70 -2.61 8.95
C GLY A 71 13.22 -3.16 7.61
N PHE A 72 12.55 -2.84 6.51
CA PHE A 72 13.01 -3.22 5.17
C PHE A 72 14.28 -2.49 4.71
N ALA A 73 14.64 -1.36 5.33
CA ALA A 73 15.90 -0.70 5.00
C ALA A 73 17.12 -1.52 5.43
N SER A 74 16.94 -2.57 6.27
CA SER A 74 17.98 -3.53 6.64
C SER A 74 18.68 -4.18 5.43
N PHE A 75 18.00 -4.34 4.29
CA PHE A 75 18.61 -4.85 3.05
C PHE A 75 19.70 -3.94 2.47
N LEU A 76 19.80 -2.68 2.91
CA LEU A 76 20.90 -1.80 2.53
C LEU A 76 22.22 -2.19 3.24
N LEU A 77 22.15 -2.83 4.42
CA LEU A 77 23.33 -3.27 5.18
C LEU A 77 24.19 -4.27 4.39
N PRO A 78 23.64 -5.39 3.86
CA PRO A 78 24.45 -6.30 3.05
C PRO A 78 24.96 -5.66 1.76
N LEU A 79 24.26 -4.67 1.17
CA LEU A 79 24.79 -3.94 0.01
C LEU A 79 26.04 -3.14 0.36
N TYR A 80 26.04 -2.46 1.51
CA TYR A 80 27.19 -1.70 1.98
C TYR A 80 28.36 -2.60 2.42
N LEU A 81 28.07 -3.66 3.19
CA LEU A 81 29.09 -4.64 3.59
C LEU A 81 29.70 -5.35 2.38
N GLY A 82 28.89 -5.69 1.37
CA GLY A 82 29.35 -6.26 0.11
C GLY A 82 30.29 -5.32 -0.65
N TRP A 83 29.90 -4.04 -0.77
CA TRP A 83 30.76 -3.00 -1.36
C TRP A 83 32.09 -2.86 -0.60
N LEU A 84 32.03 -2.86 0.74
CA LEU A 84 33.19 -2.83 1.63
C LEU A 84 34.11 -4.04 1.39
N GLY A 85 33.55 -5.26 1.37
CA GLY A 85 34.30 -6.49 1.15
C GLY A 85 35.03 -6.49 -0.20
N ILE A 86 34.35 -6.10 -1.27
CA ILE A 86 34.96 -5.96 -2.62
C ILE A 86 36.09 -4.93 -2.60
N LYS A 87 35.93 -3.82 -1.87
CA LYS A 87 36.96 -2.79 -1.76
C LYS A 87 38.21 -3.28 -1.02
N TYR A 88 38.04 -4.05 0.05
CA TYR A 88 39.15 -4.69 0.77
C TYR A 88 39.92 -5.70 -0.10
N ILE A 89 39.22 -6.46 -0.94
CA ILE A 89 39.86 -7.39 -1.90
C ILE A 89 40.58 -6.64 -3.02
N SER A 90 39.99 -5.56 -3.53
CA SER A 90 40.51 -4.83 -4.70
C SER A 90 41.79 -4.04 -4.42
N ASP A 91 42.29 -4.01 -3.17
CA ASP A 91 43.48 -3.26 -2.71
C ASP A 91 43.47 -1.79 -3.15
N LYS A 92 42.27 -1.24 -3.41
CA LYS A 92 42.07 0.17 -3.73
C LYS A 92 41.99 0.89 -2.40
N LYS A 93 42.84 1.91 -2.20
CA LYS A 93 42.70 2.82 -1.06
C LYS A 93 41.24 3.25 -0.92
N LEU A 94 40.75 3.18 0.31
CA LEU A 94 39.41 3.66 0.66
C LEU A 94 39.46 5.19 0.75
N ASP A 95 39.66 5.85 -0.39
CA ASP A 95 39.67 7.31 -0.43
C ASP A 95 38.31 7.82 0.05
N ASN A 96 38.38 8.75 1.02
CA ASN A 96 37.24 9.31 1.72
C ASN A 96 36.34 8.25 2.39
N PHE A 97 36.94 7.21 2.98
CA PHE A 97 36.22 6.12 3.64
C PHE A 97 35.16 6.62 4.62
N ILE A 98 35.59 7.42 5.61
CA ILE A 98 34.75 7.95 6.68
C ILE A 98 33.57 8.72 6.08
N PHE A 99 33.84 9.58 5.10
CA PHE A 99 32.82 10.37 4.43
C PHE A 99 31.78 9.49 3.70
N LYS A 100 32.22 8.44 3.00
CA LYS A 100 31.31 7.48 2.34
C LYS A 100 30.50 6.67 3.35
N THR A 101 31.11 6.29 4.47
CA THR A 101 30.42 5.59 5.56
C THR A 101 29.35 6.47 6.18
N ILE A 102 29.66 7.73 6.52
CA ILE A 102 28.69 8.71 7.01
C ILE A 102 27.57 8.89 5.98
N SER A 103 27.92 9.08 4.70
CA SER A 103 26.93 9.24 3.63
C SER A 103 26.00 8.03 3.51
N PHE A 104 26.53 6.81 3.64
CA PHE A 104 25.71 5.60 3.63
C PHE A 104 24.76 5.54 4.83
N PHE A 105 25.22 5.84 6.04
CA PHE A 105 24.35 5.81 7.22
C PHE A 105 23.30 6.92 7.21
N THR A 106 23.64 8.12 6.70
CA THR A 106 22.64 9.18 6.48
C THR A 106 21.61 8.75 5.44
N PHE A 107 22.03 8.07 4.37
CA PHE A 107 21.12 7.47 3.39
C PHE A 107 20.21 6.42 4.04
N LEU A 108 20.77 5.49 4.81
CA LEU A 108 20.03 4.45 5.54
C LEU A 108 18.98 5.05 6.47
N ILE A 109 19.36 6.02 7.31
CA ILE A 109 18.45 6.72 8.23
C ILE A 109 17.32 7.41 7.45
N SER A 110 17.66 8.08 6.34
CA SER A 110 16.68 8.77 5.52
C SER A 110 15.67 7.80 4.91
N VAL A 111 16.12 6.63 4.42
CA VAL A 111 15.24 5.57 3.92
C VAL A 111 14.36 5.00 5.03
N CYS A 112 14.88 4.83 6.24
CA CYS A 112 14.09 4.37 7.39
C CYS A 112 12.92 5.32 7.71
N PHE A 113 13.17 6.64 7.71
CA PHE A 113 12.09 7.62 7.89
C PHE A 113 11.09 7.60 6.73
N LEU A 114 11.56 7.54 5.48
CA LEU A 114 10.66 7.48 4.31
C LEU A 114 9.75 6.24 4.35
N LEU A 115 10.28 5.08 4.72
CA LEU A 115 9.49 3.86 4.90
C LEU A 115 8.50 3.97 6.07
N SER A 116 8.88 4.65 7.16
CA SER A 116 7.99 4.89 8.30
C SER A 116 6.82 5.81 7.93
N ILE A 117 7.09 6.88 7.17
CA ILE A 117 6.06 7.78 6.64
C ILE A 117 5.15 7.06 5.65
N TYR A 118 5.73 6.24 4.76
CA TYR A 118 4.98 5.48 3.77
C TYR A 118 4.01 4.48 4.43
N ALA A 119 4.47 3.80 5.49
CA ALA A 119 3.65 2.85 6.24
C ALA A 119 2.50 3.51 6.99
N ASP A 120 2.73 4.71 7.55
CA ASP A 120 1.70 5.51 8.20
C ASP A 120 0.63 6.01 7.21
N LYS A 121 1.03 6.36 5.99
CA LYS A 121 0.11 6.87 4.96
C LYS A 121 -0.76 5.79 4.31
N TYR A 122 -0.26 4.56 4.20
CA TYR A 122 -0.94 3.48 3.48
C TYR A 122 -1.03 2.16 4.28
N PRO A 123 -1.61 2.16 5.50
CA PRO A 123 -1.56 1.01 6.40
C PRO A 123 -2.17 -0.27 5.82
N HIS A 124 -3.21 -0.16 4.97
CA HIS A 124 -3.86 -1.30 4.33
C HIS A 124 -2.92 -2.10 3.40
N LEU A 125 -2.00 -1.43 2.71
CA LEU A 125 -1.01 -2.07 1.84
C LEU A 125 0.04 -2.85 2.64
N MET A 126 0.22 -2.53 3.93
CA MET A 126 1.28 -3.08 4.74
C MET A 126 0.93 -4.44 5.34
N SER A 127 -0.35 -4.79 5.37
CA SER A 127 -0.86 -6.08 5.86
C SER A 127 -0.21 -7.30 5.18
N ALA A 128 0.14 -7.18 3.89
CA ALA A 128 0.83 -8.21 3.12
C ALA A 128 2.24 -8.55 3.68
N TYR A 129 2.82 -7.67 4.50
CA TYR A 129 4.17 -7.82 5.04
C TYR A 129 4.20 -8.19 6.53
N ASN A 130 3.05 -8.47 7.16
CA ASN A 130 2.95 -8.74 8.62
C ASN A 130 3.84 -9.87 9.13
N SER A 131 4.19 -10.83 8.26
CA SER A 131 5.12 -11.91 8.55
C SER A 131 6.59 -11.49 8.57
N LYS A 132 6.94 -10.32 8.04
CA LYS A 132 8.33 -9.82 7.97
C LYS A 132 8.59 -8.56 8.78
N ILE A 133 7.57 -7.73 9.00
CA ILE A 133 7.72 -6.49 9.76
C ILE A 133 7.05 -6.58 11.12
N PHE A 134 7.59 -5.79 12.05
CA PHE A 134 6.98 -5.59 13.35
C PHE A 134 5.71 -4.75 13.20
N THR A 135 4.72 -5.08 14.02
CA THR A 135 3.42 -4.42 14.04
C THR A 135 2.98 -4.19 15.47
N SER A 136 2.27 -3.11 15.75
CA SER A 136 1.59 -2.90 17.03
C SER A 136 0.12 -2.58 16.80
N GLN A 137 -0.73 -3.03 17.72
CA GLN A 137 -2.16 -2.71 17.70
C GLN A 137 -2.42 -1.53 18.61
N ILE A 138 -3.21 -0.56 18.14
CA ILE A 138 -3.60 0.58 18.93
C ILE A 138 -5.10 0.74 18.94
N TYR A 139 -5.61 0.93 20.15
CA TYR A 139 -7.02 1.14 20.41
C TYR A 139 -7.30 2.64 20.41
N ASN A 140 -7.95 3.13 19.35
CA ASN A 140 -8.40 4.50 19.27
C ASN A 140 -9.83 4.59 19.82
N TYR A 141 -10.00 5.21 20.99
CA TYR A 141 -11.29 5.27 21.70
C TYR A 141 -12.23 6.41 21.24
N LYS A 142 -11.85 7.21 20.22
CA LYS A 142 -12.64 8.36 19.76
C LYS A 142 -12.55 8.55 18.23
N PRO A 143 -13.63 8.99 17.56
CA PRO A 143 -15.02 9.06 18.02
C PRO A 143 -15.72 7.67 18.05
N TYR A 144 -15.18 6.69 17.33
CA TYR A 144 -15.63 5.29 17.32
C TYR A 144 -14.45 4.38 17.66
N PRO A 145 -14.62 3.42 18.59
CA PRO A 145 -13.56 2.48 18.96
C PRO A 145 -13.15 1.65 17.75
N HIS A 146 -11.89 1.79 17.33
CA HIS A 146 -11.30 0.95 16.28
C HIS A 146 -9.89 0.54 16.65
N VAL A 147 -9.51 -0.66 16.20
CA VAL A 147 -8.15 -1.17 16.32
C VAL A 147 -7.39 -0.80 15.06
N GLU A 148 -6.35 0.00 15.21
CA GLU A 148 -5.44 0.37 14.13
C GLU A 148 -4.16 -0.46 14.25
N ASN A 149 -3.82 -1.20 13.19
CA ASN A 149 -2.56 -1.91 13.10
C ASN A 149 -1.49 -0.96 12.57
N ARG A 150 -0.51 -0.61 13.41
CA ARG A 150 0.70 0.11 13.00
C ARG A 150 1.72 -0.85 12.44
N HIS A 151 2.41 -0.42 11.38
CA HIS A 151 3.39 -1.23 10.65
C HIS A 151 4.75 -0.52 10.68
N PHE A 152 5.78 -1.16 11.22
CA PHE A 152 7.11 -0.57 11.44
C PHE A 152 8.06 -0.84 10.27
N LEU A 153 7.69 -0.37 9.08
CA LEU A 153 8.36 -0.70 7.82
C LEU A 153 9.78 -0.14 7.71
N GLY A 154 10.02 1.01 8.34
CA GLY A 154 11.33 1.63 8.49
C GLY A 154 12.06 1.29 9.78
N GLY A 155 11.58 0.30 10.53
CA GLY A 155 12.08 -0.03 11.86
C GLY A 155 11.33 0.70 12.97
N LEU A 156 11.37 0.12 14.16
CA LEU A 156 10.57 0.57 15.30
C LEU A 156 11.02 1.96 15.77
N ILE A 157 12.32 2.15 15.97
CA ILE A 157 12.91 3.40 16.46
C ILE A 157 12.50 4.60 15.60
N PHE A 158 12.57 4.45 14.27
CA PHE A 158 12.27 5.54 13.33
C PHE A 158 10.79 5.88 13.29
N HIS A 159 9.90 4.89 13.42
CA HIS A 159 8.47 5.15 13.55
C HIS A 159 8.14 5.89 14.84
N PHE A 160 8.74 5.48 15.96
CA PHE A 160 8.53 6.15 17.25
C PHE A 160 9.02 7.61 17.21
N ILE A 161 10.20 7.88 16.63
CA ILE A 161 10.68 9.26 16.44
C ILE A 161 9.73 10.03 15.53
N TYR A 162 9.23 9.41 14.46
CA TYR A 162 8.33 10.07 13.52
C TYR A 162 6.98 10.45 14.15
N LYS A 163 6.36 9.57 14.96
CA LYS A 163 4.96 9.69 15.37
C LYS A 163 4.68 9.73 16.88
N ASP A 164 5.55 9.18 17.72
CA ASP A 164 5.19 8.89 19.12
C ASP A 164 5.97 9.71 20.16
N ILE A 165 7.24 10.04 19.92
CA ILE A 165 8.06 10.77 20.90
C ILE A 165 7.55 12.23 21.02
N PRO A 166 7.00 12.68 22.18
CA PRO A 166 6.31 13.97 22.27
C PRO A 166 7.13 15.18 21.84
N PHE A 167 8.43 15.20 22.18
CA PHE A 167 9.33 16.33 21.92
C PHE A 167 10.04 16.24 20.55
N LEU A 168 10.03 15.09 19.88
CA LEU A 168 10.70 14.84 18.59
C LEU A 168 9.72 14.40 17.49
N ASN A 169 8.41 14.48 17.73
CA ASN A 169 7.37 14.00 16.84
C ASN A 169 7.42 14.74 15.49
N LEU A 170 8.12 14.14 14.51
CA LEU A 170 8.35 14.77 13.21
C LEU A 170 7.05 14.99 12.44
N GLN A 171 6.04 14.14 12.63
CA GLN A 171 4.71 14.33 12.04
C GLN A 171 4.05 15.62 12.54
N LYS A 172 4.20 15.98 13.82
CA LYS A 172 3.67 17.24 14.37
C LYS A 172 4.55 18.45 14.02
N ILE A 173 5.88 18.29 14.04
CA ILE A 173 6.82 19.39 13.83
C ILE A 173 6.90 19.80 12.35
N LEU A 174 6.99 18.83 11.44
CA LEU A 174 7.30 19.05 10.02
C LEU A 174 6.13 18.70 9.09
N SER A 175 5.04 18.12 9.60
CA SER A 175 4.01 17.41 8.81
C SER A 175 4.57 16.21 8.04
N SER A 176 3.70 15.30 7.62
CA SER A 176 4.08 14.15 6.78
C SER A 176 4.75 14.61 5.46
N THR A 177 4.23 15.68 4.84
CA THR A 177 4.75 16.20 3.58
C THR A 177 6.14 16.83 3.75
N GLY A 178 6.34 17.64 4.79
CA GLY A 178 7.63 18.26 5.06
C GLY A 178 8.70 17.24 5.45
N SER A 179 8.36 16.26 6.31
CA SER A 179 9.28 15.14 6.60
C SER A 179 9.65 14.36 5.34
N THR A 180 8.68 14.07 4.46
CA THR A 180 8.95 13.36 3.20
C THR A 180 9.92 14.14 2.32
N LEU A 181 9.76 15.46 2.21
CA LEU A 181 10.63 16.31 1.41
C LEU A 181 12.06 16.35 1.97
N ILE A 182 12.22 16.49 3.29
CA ILE A 182 13.54 16.52 3.93
C ILE A 182 14.26 15.18 3.78
N PHE A 183 13.60 14.06 4.07
CA PHE A 183 14.26 12.76 3.99
C PHE A 183 14.47 12.28 2.56
N SER A 184 13.62 12.68 1.60
CA SER A 184 13.87 12.37 0.18
C SER A 184 15.05 13.15 -0.38
N THR A 185 15.18 14.43 -0.06
CA THR A 185 16.34 15.25 -0.45
C THR A 185 17.62 14.77 0.24
N SER A 186 17.57 14.50 1.54
CA SER A 186 18.69 13.93 2.30
C SER A 186 19.12 12.56 1.74
N ALA A 187 18.16 11.68 1.41
CA ALA A 187 18.45 10.39 0.80
C ALA A 187 19.14 10.56 -0.57
N LEU A 188 18.62 11.46 -1.41
CA LEU A 188 19.20 11.73 -2.73
C LEU A 188 20.63 12.26 -2.63
N ILE A 189 20.86 13.27 -1.78
CA ILE A 189 22.19 13.86 -1.57
C ILE A 189 23.15 12.78 -1.04
N SER A 190 22.74 12.06 0.01
CA SER A 190 23.56 11.02 0.65
C SER A 190 23.91 9.87 -0.31
N PHE A 191 22.97 9.47 -1.16
CA PHE A 191 23.20 8.46 -2.20
C PHE A 191 24.21 8.94 -3.26
N LEU A 192 24.12 10.19 -3.69
CA LEU A 192 25.08 10.78 -4.63
C LEU A 192 26.48 10.88 -4.01
N LEU A 193 26.58 11.29 -2.75
CA LEU A 193 27.84 11.37 -2.02
C LEU A 193 28.47 9.99 -1.80
N PHE A 194 27.65 8.97 -1.50
CA PHE A 194 28.10 7.59 -1.34
C PHE A 194 28.64 7.01 -2.66
N THR A 195 27.86 7.11 -3.73
CA THR A 195 28.21 6.55 -5.05
C THR A 195 29.34 7.34 -5.75
N GLY A 196 29.53 8.61 -5.39
CA GLY A 196 30.46 9.51 -6.05
C GLY A 196 30.08 9.79 -7.50
N ILE A 197 28.82 9.54 -7.88
CA ILE A 197 28.34 9.75 -9.25
C ILE A 197 28.22 11.25 -9.49
N ASN A 198 29.04 11.76 -10.40
CA ASN A 198 28.99 13.16 -10.80
C ASN A 198 27.87 13.36 -11.84
N VAL A 199 26.67 13.67 -11.35
CA VAL A 199 25.41 13.73 -12.12
C VAL A 199 25.54 14.59 -13.38
N ILE A 200 26.17 15.77 -13.26
CA ILE A 200 26.30 16.75 -14.35
C ILE A 200 27.17 16.21 -15.51
N SER A 201 28.23 15.46 -15.20
CA SER A 201 29.11 14.89 -16.21
C SER A 201 28.47 13.68 -16.92
N ASN A 202 27.69 12.89 -16.19
CA ASN A 202 27.02 11.71 -16.71
C ASN A 202 25.79 12.08 -17.54
N THR A 203 25.02 13.10 -17.16
CA THR A 203 23.90 13.60 -17.97
C THR A 203 24.38 14.19 -19.29
N LYS A 204 25.50 14.93 -19.31
CA LYS A 204 26.14 15.38 -20.58
C LYS A 204 26.54 14.20 -21.48
N LYS A 205 27.16 13.15 -20.93
CA LYS A 205 27.51 11.93 -21.69
C LYS A 205 26.28 11.19 -22.22
N VAL A 206 25.21 11.11 -21.44
CA VAL A 206 23.93 10.48 -21.84
C VAL A 206 23.20 11.33 -22.88
N PHE A 207 23.22 12.66 -22.77
CA PHE A 207 22.61 13.58 -23.73
C PHE A 207 23.37 13.58 -25.07
N LEU A 208 24.71 13.54 -25.02
CA LEU A 208 25.57 13.38 -26.20
C LEU A 208 25.40 12.00 -26.87
N LYS A 209 25.22 10.92 -26.09
CA LYS A 209 24.87 9.59 -26.64
C LYS A 209 23.44 9.53 -27.20
N LYS A 210 22.46 10.20 -26.58
CA LYS A 210 21.08 10.32 -27.09
C LYS A 210 21.01 11.13 -28.39
N SER A 211 21.87 12.14 -28.57
CA SER A 211 21.99 12.90 -29.83
C SER A 211 22.42 12.00 -30.99
N LYS A 212 23.46 11.16 -30.80
CA LYS A 212 23.90 10.18 -31.82
C LYS A 212 22.86 9.07 -32.09
N SER A 213 22.10 8.65 -31.07
CA SER A 213 21.06 7.61 -31.22
C SER A 213 19.77 8.10 -31.90
N LYS A 214 19.37 9.36 -31.68
CA LYS A 214 18.19 9.98 -32.35
C LYS A 214 18.32 10.02 -33.88
N SER A 215 19.54 10.17 -34.42
CA SER A 215 19.80 10.12 -35.87
C SER A 215 19.51 8.74 -36.47
N LYS A 216 19.92 7.66 -35.79
CA LYS A 216 19.73 6.27 -36.26
C LYS A 216 18.25 5.83 -36.14
N LYS A 217 17.57 6.20 -35.05
CA LYS A 217 16.13 5.91 -34.84
C LYS A 217 15.23 6.66 -35.83
N ARG A 218 15.54 7.92 -36.20
CA ARG A 218 14.78 8.68 -37.22
C ARG A 218 14.86 8.04 -38.61
N LYS A 219 16.00 7.48 -39.01
CA LYS A 219 16.15 6.76 -40.29
C LYS A 219 15.29 5.49 -40.35
N ILE A 220 15.27 4.72 -39.26
CA ILE A 220 14.47 3.49 -39.16
C ILE A 220 12.96 3.82 -39.16
N LEU A 221 12.55 4.84 -38.41
CA LEU A 221 11.14 5.25 -38.35
C LEU A 221 10.65 5.79 -39.70
N LYS A 222 11.48 6.54 -40.44
CA LYS A 222 11.16 6.95 -41.82
C LYS A 222 10.96 5.75 -42.75
N LYS A 223 11.82 4.71 -42.66
CA LYS A 223 11.65 3.47 -43.44
C LYS A 223 10.34 2.75 -43.10
N ILE A 224 9.98 2.67 -41.83
CA ILE A 224 8.74 2.02 -41.38
C ILE A 224 7.51 2.80 -41.86
N ILE A 225 7.53 4.13 -41.76
CA ILE A 225 6.42 4.99 -42.23
C ILE A 225 6.23 4.85 -43.75
N ILE A 226 7.31 4.84 -44.53
CA ILE A 226 7.24 4.63 -45.99
C ILE A 226 6.63 3.25 -46.31
N PHE A 227 7.09 2.20 -45.64
CA PHE A 227 6.55 0.84 -45.84
C PHE A 227 5.07 0.72 -45.47
N ILE A 228 4.65 1.34 -44.36
CA ILE A 228 3.23 1.36 -43.96
C ILE A 228 2.39 2.14 -44.97
N PHE A 229 2.89 3.28 -45.46
CA PHE A 229 2.19 4.10 -46.45
C PHE A 229 2.01 3.37 -47.77
N GLU A 230 3.03 2.64 -48.22
CA GLU A 230 2.98 1.79 -49.42
C GLU A 230 1.96 0.65 -49.27
N LYS A 231 1.94 0.00 -48.10
CA LYS A 231 0.99 -1.08 -47.78
C LYS A 231 -0.46 -0.58 -47.67
N ILE A 232 -0.68 0.63 -47.16
CA ILE A 232 -1.99 1.28 -47.09
C ILE A 232 -2.49 1.65 -48.50
N SER A 233 -1.60 2.14 -49.37
CA SER A 233 -1.93 2.45 -50.77
C SER A 233 -2.40 1.21 -51.54
N GLN A 234 -1.72 0.06 -51.37
CA GLN A 234 -2.14 -1.22 -51.96
C GLN A 234 -3.50 -1.72 -51.43
N MET A 235 -3.80 -1.47 -50.15
CA MET A 235 -5.11 -1.84 -49.58
C MET A 235 -6.25 -0.92 -50.07
N ARG A 236 -5.97 0.36 -50.36
CA ARG A 236 -6.94 1.29 -50.94
C ARG A 236 -7.32 0.92 -52.38
N GLU A 237 -6.34 0.49 -53.18
CA GLU A 237 -6.56 -0.08 -54.53
C GLU A 237 -7.46 -1.33 -54.47
N ARG A 238 -7.16 -2.28 -53.57
CA ARG A 238 -7.97 -3.50 -53.38
C ARG A 238 -9.40 -3.23 -52.90
N LYS A 239 -9.62 -2.18 -52.09
CA LYS A 239 -10.97 -1.78 -51.64
C LYS A 239 -11.80 -1.11 -52.74
N LYS A 240 -11.17 -0.44 -53.72
CA LYS A 240 -11.89 0.12 -54.88
C LYS A 240 -12.43 -0.99 -55.80
N LEU A 241 -11.71 -2.12 -55.94
CA LEU A 241 -12.15 -3.25 -56.76
C LEU A 241 -13.35 -4.02 -56.16
N LYS A 242 -13.50 -4.07 -54.83
CA LYS A 242 -14.56 -4.85 -54.15
C LYS A 242 -15.92 -4.13 -54.01
N LYS A 243 -16.06 -2.88 -54.48
CA LYS A 243 -17.26 -2.05 -54.27
C LYS A 243 -18.32 -2.14 -55.38
N LYS A 244 -18.31 -3.21 -56.19
CA LYS A 244 -19.36 -3.51 -57.19
C LYS A 244 -20.15 -4.76 -56.79
N ILE A 245 -21.02 -4.67 -55.78
CA ILE A 245 -22.12 -5.61 -55.54
C ILE A 245 -23.30 -4.78 -54.99
N PRO A 246 -24.53 -4.87 -55.54
CA PRO A 246 -25.66 -4.06 -55.06
C PRO A 246 -26.19 -4.58 -53.72
N LEU A 247 -26.46 -3.68 -52.77
CA LEU A 247 -27.07 -4.00 -51.47
C LEU A 247 -28.60 -3.98 -51.57
N ALA A 248 -29.23 -5.08 -51.14
CA ALA A 248 -30.64 -5.12 -50.77
C ALA A 248 -30.87 -4.32 -49.47
N GLN A 249 -31.91 -3.48 -49.46
CA GLN A 249 -32.27 -2.63 -48.32
C GLN A 249 -33.22 -3.38 -47.38
N VAL A 250 -32.85 -3.50 -46.10
CA VAL A 250 -33.75 -3.85 -44.99
C VAL A 250 -33.90 -2.60 -44.12
N ARG A 251 -35.14 -2.15 -43.94
CA ARG A 251 -35.52 -0.91 -43.25
C ARG A 251 -35.96 -1.25 -41.83
N ILE A 252 -35.26 -0.74 -40.82
CA ILE A 252 -35.67 -0.80 -39.40
C ILE A 252 -36.20 0.59 -39.01
N LYS A 253 -37.37 0.62 -38.37
CA LYS A 253 -38.05 1.83 -37.87
C LYS A 253 -37.58 2.10 -36.43
N GLU A 254 -37.14 3.32 -36.16
CA GLU A 254 -36.83 3.81 -34.81
C GLU A 254 -38.10 4.34 -34.11
N PRO A 255 -38.28 4.14 -32.79
CA PRO A 255 -39.34 4.78 -32.03
C PRO A 255 -38.91 6.15 -31.47
N THR A 256 -39.83 7.11 -31.62
CA THR A 256 -39.80 8.51 -31.18
C THR A 256 -39.91 8.71 -29.66
N PRO A 257 -39.37 9.81 -29.10
CA PRO A 257 -39.50 10.17 -27.69
C PRO A 257 -40.81 10.93 -27.41
N ILE A 258 -41.42 10.69 -26.25
CA ILE A 258 -42.58 11.45 -25.74
C ILE A 258 -42.14 12.31 -24.55
N ILE A 259 -42.47 13.61 -24.63
CA ILE A 259 -42.32 14.66 -23.61
C ILE A 259 -43.73 15.03 -23.13
N HIS A 260 -43.90 15.28 -21.82
CA HIS A 260 -44.73 16.33 -21.16
C HIS A 260 -44.92 15.91 -19.68
N SER A 261 -44.37 16.60 -18.67
CA SER A 261 -44.55 17.98 -18.13
C SER A 261 -45.75 18.13 -17.20
N ASP A 262 -45.48 18.48 -15.93
CA ASP A 262 -46.12 19.55 -15.11
C ASP A 262 -45.45 19.57 -13.70
N LYS A 263 -44.61 20.56 -13.35
CA LYS A 263 -44.85 21.79 -12.53
C LYS A 263 -45.55 21.50 -11.19
N ILE A 264 -44.98 21.88 -10.03
CA ILE A 264 -45.03 23.24 -9.42
C ILE A 264 -43.87 23.45 -8.42
N ILE A 265 -43.38 24.70 -8.33
CA ILE A 265 -42.31 25.27 -7.47
C ILE A 265 -43.01 25.98 -6.26
N PRO A 266 -42.36 26.28 -5.11
CA PRO A 266 -41.52 27.48 -5.01
C PRO A 266 -40.19 27.31 -4.24
N LYS A 267 -39.21 28.05 -4.73
CA LYS A 267 -37.95 28.40 -4.04
C LYS A 267 -38.24 29.42 -2.93
N SER A 268 -37.47 29.39 -1.85
CA SER A 268 -37.26 30.54 -0.97
C SER A 268 -35.79 30.67 -0.58
N ASP A 269 -35.17 31.71 -1.14
CA ASP A 269 -34.29 32.69 -0.52
C ASP A 269 -32.99 32.27 0.19
N ASN A 270 -31.91 32.47 -0.57
CA ASN A 270 -30.63 32.96 -0.07
C ASN A 270 -30.84 34.27 0.72
N LYS A 271 -30.50 34.27 2.01
CA LYS A 271 -30.16 35.50 2.75
C LYS A 271 -28.83 35.37 3.46
N ASN A 272 -27.94 36.28 3.08
CA ASN A 272 -26.70 36.65 3.73
C ASN A 272 -26.85 36.75 5.26
N ILE A 273 -26.04 36.00 6.01
CA ILE A 273 -25.82 36.27 7.43
C ILE A 273 -24.63 37.23 7.50
N LYS A 274 -24.95 38.50 7.74
CA LYS A 274 -23.99 39.53 8.15
C LYS A 274 -23.54 39.26 9.58
N GLU A 275 -22.24 39.28 9.79
CA GLU A 275 -21.59 39.37 11.10
C GLU A 275 -22.14 40.59 11.85
N LYS A 276 -22.69 40.34 13.05
CA LYS A 276 -23.12 41.38 13.97
C LYS A 276 -22.15 41.38 15.14
N ASN A 277 -21.25 42.36 15.12
CA ASN A 277 -20.40 42.72 16.25
C ASN A 277 -21.29 43.10 17.44
N ILE A 278 -21.24 42.30 18.50
CA ILE A 278 -21.85 42.64 19.79
C ILE A 278 -20.72 43.18 20.68
N ASN A 279 -20.66 44.51 20.80
CA ASN A 279 -19.90 45.19 21.84
C ASN A 279 -20.65 45.04 23.16
N ILE A 280 -20.05 44.33 24.13
CA ILE A 280 -20.50 44.33 25.52
C ILE A 280 -19.47 45.09 26.34
N ASN A 281 -19.70 46.39 26.50
CA ASN A 281 -19.11 47.18 27.59
C ASN A 281 -19.99 46.98 28.82
N THR A 282 -19.56 46.13 29.75
CA THR A 282 -20.08 46.12 31.12
C THR A 282 -18.95 45.95 32.12
N LYS A 283 -18.69 47.06 32.82
CA LYS A 283 -18.11 47.26 34.15
C LYS A 283 -17.52 46.01 34.83
N ILE A 284 -16.21 46.07 35.00
CA ILE A 284 -15.42 45.25 35.93
C ILE A 284 -15.75 45.76 37.35
N ASN A 285 -16.46 44.96 38.12
CA ASN A 285 -16.47 45.06 39.58
C ASN A 285 -15.80 43.80 40.13
N ASP A 286 -14.86 44.02 41.03
CA ASP A 286 -14.05 43.03 41.70
C ASP A 286 -14.90 41.97 42.41
N LEU A 287 -14.84 40.74 41.94
CA LEU A 287 -15.21 39.54 42.69
C LEU A 287 -14.05 38.56 42.60
N GLU A 288 -13.42 38.33 43.75
CA GLU A 288 -12.38 37.34 43.99
C GLU A 288 -12.70 36.00 43.31
N TYR A 289 -11.98 35.70 42.22
CA TYR A 289 -12.05 34.41 41.55
C TYR A 289 -11.31 33.35 42.38
N LYS A 290 -11.99 32.74 43.36
CA LYS A 290 -11.59 31.41 43.86
C LYS A 290 -11.81 30.41 42.73
N LYS A 291 -10.72 30.01 42.04
CA LYS A 291 -10.73 28.89 41.09
C LYS A 291 -11.22 27.64 41.85
N PRO A 292 -12.40 27.08 41.56
CA PRO A 292 -12.73 25.76 42.09
C PRO A 292 -11.77 24.77 41.44
N THR A 293 -10.94 24.12 42.25
CA THR A 293 -10.06 23.05 41.77
C THR A 293 -10.95 21.95 41.22
N PHE A 294 -10.71 21.49 39.99
CA PHE A 294 -11.42 20.35 39.37
C PHE A 294 -11.49 19.12 40.30
N LEU A 295 -10.50 19.00 41.19
CA LEU A 295 -10.36 17.97 42.22
C LEU A 295 -11.44 18.01 43.32
N ASP A 296 -12.02 19.17 43.64
CA ASP A 296 -13.04 19.27 44.69
C ASP A 296 -14.40 18.71 44.23
N LYS A 297 -14.66 18.66 42.91
CA LYS A 297 -15.84 18.03 42.30
C LYS A 297 -15.72 16.50 42.17
N LEU A 298 -14.53 15.94 42.33
CA LEU A 298 -14.26 14.50 42.16
C LEU A 298 -14.49 13.66 43.43
N LYS A 299 -14.89 14.28 44.55
CA LYS A 299 -15.19 13.58 45.82
C LYS A 299 -16.58 12.91 45.87
N SER A 300 -17.37 13.01 44.80
CA SER A 300 -18.63 12.24 44.72
C SER A 300 -18.34 10.80 44.29
N PRO A 301 -18.90 9.78 44.95
CA PRO A 301 -18.76 8.40 44.48
C PRO A 301 -19.34 8.29 43.07
N TYR A 302 -18.55 7.72 42.15
CA TYR A 302 -18.97 7.53 40.77
C TYR A 302 -20.20 6.61 40.73
N SER A 303 -21.31 7.12 40.21
CA SER A 303 -22.52 6.32 39.96
C SER A 303 -22.54 5.84 38.52
N LEU A 304 -22.90 4.58 38.31
CA LEU A 304 -23.06 4.03 36.97
C LEU A 304 -24.21 4.72 36.24
N PRO A 305 -24.06 5.06 34.95
CA PRO A 305 -25.15 5.59 34.16
C PRO A 305 -26.28 4.56 34.02
N SER A 306 -27.53 5.04 34.02
CA SER A 306 -28.71 4.19 33.77
C SER A 306 -28.76 3.71 32.32
N PHE A 307 -29.38 2.55 32.10
CA PHE A 307 -29.70 2.04 30.77
C PHE A 307 -30.74 2.91 30.04
N ASP A 308 -31.46 3.79 30.75
CA ASP A 308 -32.42 4.74 30.16
C ASP A 308 -31.77 5.76 29.21
N LEU A 309 -30.43 5.86 29.23
CA LEU A 309 -29.68 6.65 28.25
C LEU A 309 -29.62 5.97 26.87
N LEU A 310 -29.97 4.69 26.77
CA LEU A 310 -30.08 3.97 25.51
C LEU A 310 -31.41 4.30 24.83
N THR A 311 -31.40 4.39 23.50
CA THR A 311 -32.63 4.52 22.72
C THR A 311 -33.29 3.15 22.61
N ASP A 312 -34.61 3.09 22.84
CA ASP A 312 -35.37 1.87 22.65
C ASP A 312 -35.32 1.37 21.19
N PRO A 313 -35.28 0.05 20.98
CA PRO A 313 -35.34 -0.50 19.63
C PRO A 313 -36.69 -0.17 18.96
N ALA A 314 -36.65 0.06 17.65
CA ALA A 314 -37.86 0.22 16.87
C ALA A 314 -38.74 -1.04 16.96
N LYS A 315 -40.06 -0.84 17.06
CA LYS A 315 -41.02 -1.95 17.02
C LYS A 315 -41.05 -2.56 15.62
N ILE A 316 -40.90 -3.88 15.53
CA ILE A 316 -40.88 -4.62 14.28
C ILE A 316 -42.25 -5.27 14.05
N ASP A 317 -42.87 -5.04 12.88
CA ASP A 317 -44.14 -5.63 12.50
C ASP A 317 -43.93 -7.00 11.81
N HIS A 318 -43.79 -8.05 12.63
CA HIS A 318 -43.52 -9.42 12.16
C HIS A 318 -44.57 -9.99 11.17
N PRO A 319 -45.90 -9.79 11.35
CA PRO A 319 -46.90 -10.24 10.40
C PRO A 319 -46.70 -9.72 8.97
N THR A 320 -46.40 -8.43 8.81
CA THR A 320 -46.21 -7.80 7.50
C THR A 320 -44.96 -8.33 6.82
N ILE A 321 -43.85 -8.44 7.55
CA ILE A 321 -42.59 -9.03 7.07
C ILE A 321 -42.82 -10.46 6.57
N LYS A 322 -43.53 -11.29 7.34
CA LYS A 322 -43.82 -12.69 6.95
C LYS A 322 -44.60 -12.78 5.64
N LYS A 323 -45.52 -11.85 5.39
CA LYS A 323 -46.29 -11.79 4.14
C LYS A 323 -45.41 -11.36 2.96
N GLU A 324 -44.51 -10.41 3.17
CA GLU A 324 -43.55 -9.94 2.16
C GLU A 324 -42.56 -11.03 1.77
N LEU A 325 -41.98 -11.73 2.76
CA LEU A 325 -41.04 -12.83 2.53
C LEU A 325 -41.66 -13.98 1.73
N LYS A 326 -42.95 -14.28 1.94
CA LYS A 326 -43.66 -15.28 1.13
C LYS A 326 -43.77 -14.85 -0.34
N LYS A 327 -44.07 -13.58 -0.60
CA LYS A 327 -44.10 -13.06 -1.98
C LYS A 327 -42.72 -13.11 -2.62
N GLN A 328 -41.66 -12.77 -1.86
CA GLN A 328 -40.29 -12.88 -2.36
C GLN A 328 -39.89 -14.32 -2.67
N ALA A 329 -40.36 -15.30 -1.89
CA ALA A 329 -40.15 -16.71 -2.18
C ALA A 329 -40.81 -17.13 -3.51
N GLU A 330 -42.05 -16.69 -3.77
CA GLU A 330 -42.73 -16.94 -5.05
C GLU A 330 -41.97 -16.33 -6.24
N VAL A 331 -41.50 -15.08 -6.10
CA VAL A 331 -40.67 -14.41 -7.13
C VAL A 331 -39.36 -15.17 -7.36
N LEU A 332 -38.74 -15.68 -6.30
CA LEU A 332 -37.49 -16.45 -6.40
C LEU A 332 -37.69 -17.78 -7.15
N GLU A 333 -38.77 -18.51 -6.87
CA GLU A 333 -39.13 -19.72 -7.60
C GLU A 333 -39.40 -19.43 -9.08
N GLU A 334 -40.16 -18.38 -9.38
CA GLU A 334 -40.46 -17.96 -10.75
C GLU A 334 -39.19 -17.54 -11.50
N THR A 335 -38.31 -16.79 -10.84
CA THR A 335 -37.02 -16.37 -11.41
C THR A 335 -36.17 -17.57 -11.79
N LEU A 336 -35.99 -18.53 -10.87
CA LEU A 336 -35.23 -19.75 -11.14
C LEU A 336 -35.84 -20.54 -12.29
N LYS A 337 -37.17 -20.65 -12.33
CA LYS A 337 -37.91 -21.33 -13.40
C LYS A 337 -37.66 -20.68 -14.77
N ASN A 338 -37.64 -19.35 -14.85
CA ASN A 338 -37.37 -18.60 -16.08
C ASN A 338 -35.96 -18.86 -16.64
N PHE A 339 -34.98 -19.18 -15.78
CA PHE A 339 -33.64 -19.62 -16.18
C PHE A 339 -33.51 -21.14 -16.42
N GLY A 340 -34.65 -21.84 -16.49
CA GLY A 340 -34.71 -23.29 -16.69
C GLY A 340 -34.13 -24.06 -15.51
N ILE A 341 -34.33 -23.57 -14.28
CA ILE A 341 -33.99 -24.25 -13.03
C ILE A 341 -35.29 -24.52 -12.27
N ILE A 342 -35.67 -25.79 -12.19
CA ILE A 342 -36.84 -26.19 -11.41
C ILE A 342 -36.39 -26.41 -9.96
N ALA A 343 -36.83 -25.54 -9.06
CA ALA A 343 -36.53 -25.61 -7.63
C ALA A 343 -37.73 -25.15 -6.81
N ARG A 344 -37.75 -25.50 -5.52
CA ARG A 344 -38.76 -25.04 -4.54
C ARG A 344 -38.09 -24.36 -3.36
N VAL A 345 -38.73 -23.33 -2.81
CA VAL A 345 -38.34 -22.68 -1.55
C VAL A 345 -38.89 -23.52 -0.39
N GLY A 346 -38.00 -23.89 0.52
CA GLY A 346 -38.30 -24.56 1.77
C GLY A 346 -38.44 -23.57 2.92
N GLU A 347 -37.55 -23.65 3.91
CA GLU A 347 -37.54 -22.78 5.07
C GLU A 347 -37.04 -21.36 4.74
N ILE A 348 -37.67 -20.35 5.34
CA ILE A 348 -37.25 -18.95 5.25
C ILE A 348 -36.82 -18.49 6.64
N ASN A 349 -35.55 -18.15 6.78
CA ASN A 349 -34.94 -17.74 8.04
C ASN A 349 -34.61 -16.24 8.00
N CYS A 350 -35.46 -15.43 8.61
CA CYS A 350 -35.27 -13.98 8.71
C CYS A 350 -34.36 -13.62 9.88
N GLY A 351 -33.21 -13.02 9.61
CA GLY A 351 -32.32 -12.42 10.61
C GLY A 351 -32.52 -10.91 10.72
N PRO A 352 -31.73 -10.22 11.57
CA PRO A 352 -31.81 -8.77 11.74
C PRO A 352 -31.35 -7.96 10.52
N THR A 353 -30.48 -8.55 9.69
CA THR A 353 -29.83 -7.86 8.56
C THR A 353 -30.03 -8.58 7.22
N ILE A 354 -30.13 -9.91 7.24
CA ILE A 354 -30.26 -10.74 6.05
C ILE A 354 -31.39 -11.75 6.24
N THR A 355 -31.95 -12.22 5.14
CA THR A 355 -32.95 -13.30 5.15
C THR A 355 -32.46 -14.43 4.27
N SER A 356 -32.39 -15.63 4.83
CA SER A 356 -31.96 -16.82 4.10
C SER A 356 -33.17 -17.60 3.60
N PHE A 357 -33.22 -17.85 2.29
CA PHE A 357 -34.16 -18.75 1.64
C PHE A 357 -33.49 -20.09 1.37
N GLU A 358 -34.05 -21.17 1.91
CA GLU A 358 -33.61 -22.52 1.62
C GLU A 358 -34.21 -22.98 0.28
N ILE A 359 -33.38 -23.38 -0.68
CA ILE A 359 -33.79 -23.77 -2.02
C ILE A 359 -33.49 -25.26 -2.25
N HIS A 360 -34.52 -26.01 -2.60
CA HIS A 360 -34.45 -27.41 -2.97
C HIS A 360 -34.51 -27.55 -4.50
N PRO A 361 -33.36 -27.72 -5.18
CA PRO A 361 -33.34 -27.95 -6.61
C PRO A 361 -33.84 -29.36 -6.96
N SER A 362 -34.50 -29.49 -8.11
CA SER A 362 -34.93 -30.80 -8.63
C SER A 362 -33.73 -31.68 -9.00
N ILE A 363 -33.97 -32.99 -9.09
CA ILE A 363 -32.94 -33.97 -9.49
C ILE A 363 -32.28 -33.55 -10.82
N GLY A 364 -30.95 -33.66 -10.91
CA GLY A 364 -30.18 -33.33 -12.11
C GLY A 364 -29.83 -31.85 -12.30
N VAL A 365 -30.35 -30.93 -11.46
CA VAL A 365 -29.93 -29.53 -11.48
C VAL A 365 -28.53 -29.39 -10.87
N LYS A 366 -27.58 -28.84 -11.64
CA LYS A 366 -26.23 -28.56 -11.17
C LYS A 366 -26.23 -27.34 -10.24
N VAL A 367 -25.70 -27.49 -9.03
CA VAL A 367 -25.53 -26.39 -8.05
C VAL A 367 -24.78 -25.20 -8.63
N GLN A 368 -23.78 -25.44 -9.49
CA GLN A 368 -23.02 -24.37 -10.14
C GLN A 368 -23.88 -23.48 -11.06
N LYS A 369 -24.96 -24.04 -11.63
CA LYS A 369 -25.91 -23.29 -12.48
C LYS A 369 -26.70 -22.28 -11.66
N ILE A 370 -27.01 -22.59 -10.40
CA ILE A 370 -27.67 -21.66 -9.48
C ILE A 370 -26.68 -20.57 -9.06
N LYS A 371 -25.44 -20.95 -8.69
CA LYS A 371 -24.38 -19.98 -8.33
C LYS A 371 -24.08 -18.96 -9.44
N SER A 372 -24.14 -19.35 -10.72
CA SER A 372 -23.89 -18.43 -11.83
C SER A 372 -24.98 -17.36 -12.02
N LEU A 373 -26.16 -17.52 -11.42
CA LEU A 373 -27.29 -16.60 -11.56
C LEU A 373 -27.36 -15.55 -10.42
N GLU A 374 -26.33 -15.44 -9.59
CA GLU A 374 -26.31 -14.54 -8.42
C GLU A 374 -26.78 -13.11 -8.75
N ASN A 375 -26.22 -12.51 -9.81
CA ASN A 375 -26.58 -11.15 -10.23
C ASN A 375 -28.00 -11.04 -10.78
N ASP A 376 -28.45 -12.06 -11.53
CA ASP A 376 -29.78 -12.07 -12.15
C ASP A 376 -30.88 -12.30 -11.10
N ILE A 377 -30.61 -13.12 -10.09
CA ILE A 377 -31.49 -13.31 -8.94
C ILE A 377 -31.55 -12.02 -8.12
N ALA A 378 -30.42 -11.35 -7.90
CA ALA A 378 -30.37 -10.08 -7.18
C ALA A 378 -31.21 -9.00 -7.87
N LEU A 379 -31.13 -8.93 -9.20
CA LEU A 379 -31.91 -8.01 -10.01
C LEU A 379 -33.42 -8.26 -9.87
N ASN A 380 -33.87 -9.52 -9.98
CA ASN A 380 -35.30 -9.86 -9.92
C ASN A 380 -35.88 -9.73 -8.51
N LEU A 381 -35.09 -10.00 -7.47
CA LEU A 381 -35.49 -9.80 -6.07
C LEU A 381 -35.37 -8.35 -5.60
N GLN A 382 -34.90 -7.43 -6.46
CA GLN A 382 -34.63 -6.03 -6.11
C GLN A 382 -33.64 -5.92 -4.92
N ALA A 383 -32.76 -6.90 -4.78
CA ALA A 383 -31.75 -6.95 -3.73
C ALA A 383 -30.48 -6.23 -4.19
N LYS A 384 -29.81 -5.54 -3.27
CA LYS A 384 -28.53 -4.87 -3.54
C LYS A 384 -27.43 -5.89 -3.92
N SER A 385 -27.45 -7.05 -3.28
CA SER A 385 -26.55 -8.17 -3.50
C SER A 385 -27.17 -9.43 -2.91
N ILE A 386 -26.78 -10.59 -3.41
CA ILE A 386 -27.20 -11.90 -2.90
C ILE A 386 -25.96 -12.75 -2.62
N ARG A 387 -26.02 -13.64 -1.63
CA ARG A 387 -24.99 -14.65 -1.38
C ARG A 387 -25.58 -16.06 -1.51
N ILE A 388 -24.94 -16.89 -2.33
CA ILE A 388 -25.37 -18.28 -2.56
C ILE A 388 -24.47 -19.26 -1.78
N ILE A 389 -25.05 -19.90 -0.77
CA ILE A 389 -24.42 -20.94 0.05
C ILE A 389 -24.86 -22.30 -0.48
N ALA A 390 -23.93 -23.05 -1.10
CA ALA A 390 -24.27 -24.37 -1.62
C ALA A 390 -23.12 -25.38 -1.51
N PRO A 391 -23.37 -26.59 -0.97
CA PRO A 391 -24.59 -26.99 -0.23
C PRO A 391 -24.67 -26.34 1.17
N ILE A 392 -25.86 -26.28 1.77
CA ILE A 392 -26.01 -25.95 3.20
C ILE A 392 -25.45 -27.13 4.02
N PRO A 393 -24.54 -26.90 4.99
CA PRO A 393 -24.02 -27.99 5.82
C PRO A 393 -25.14 -28.76 6.53
N GLY A 394 -25.19 -30.08 6.32
CA GLY A 394 -26.21 -30.95 6.93
C GLY A 394 -27.57 -30.97 6.24
N LYS A 395 -27.79 -30.22 5.15
CA LYS A 395 -29.03 -30.23 4.37
C LYS A 395 -28.78 -30.39 2.87
N ALA A 396 -29.66 -31.10 2.17
CA ALA A 396 -29.61 -31.24 0.70
C ALA A 396 -30.27 -30.02 0.01
N ALA A 397 -29.76 -28.82 0.29
CA ALA A 397 -30.34 -27.56 -0.16
C ALA A 397 -29.28 -26.49 -0.44
N VAL A 398 -29.71 -25.44 -1.13
CA VAL A 398 -28.93 -24.22 -1.43
C VAL A 398 -29.52 -23.05 -0.67
N GLY A 399 -28.72 -22.34 0.12
CA GLY A 399 -29.12 -21.12 0.80
C GLY A 399 -28.91 -19.91 -0.09
N ILE A 400 -29.92 -19.04 -0.18
CA ILE A 400 -29.85 -17.73 -0.85
C ILE A 400 -30.10 -16.66 0.21
N GLU A 401 -29.08 -15.87 0.51
CA GLU A 401 -29.10 -14.77 1.51
C GLU A 401 -29.13 -13.39 0.86
#